data_AF-A0AA38FVD9-F1
#
_entry.id   AF-A0AA38FVD9-F1
#
_cell.length_a   1.000
_cell.length_b   1.000
_cell.length_c   1.000
_cell.angle_alpha   90.00
_cell.angle_beta   90.00
_cell.angle_gamma   90.00
#
_symmetry.space_group_name_H-M   'P 1'
#
loop_
_entity.id
_entity.type
_entity.pdbx_description
1 polymer ?
#
loop_
_entity_poly.entity_id
_entity_poly.type
_entity_poly.pdbx_seq_one_letter_code
_entity_poly.pdbx_strand_id
1 'polypeptide(L)'
;RKYDAMSSPTKKIISPLSPPGSPLTSPVKESSTPFKIKMPPPATPVSTTITTAKWLRTVIAPLPAKPSSELEHFLSSCDRDITADVICRTQIILEAIFPSSAPVYRCVVGSLQSAALMDSIWAEQRRLEALKLYYRVLAAMCRAESQRLRNSNLTSLLINEIFLRCMLACSAELVLATHKTVTMMFPAVLERAGITAFDLSKVIESFVRHEETLPRELK
;
A
#
# COMPACT_ATOMS: atom_id res chain seq x y z
N ARG A 1 2.40 -49.92 -66.59
CA ARG A 1 1.29 -50.09 -65.60
C ARG A 1 1.31 -48.83 -64.75
N LYS A 2 0.59 -47.72 -65.01
CA LYS A 2 -0.84 -47.45 -65.26
C LYS A 2 -1.75 -47.72 -64.04
N TYR A 3 -2.28 -46.61 -63.51
CA TYR A 3 -3.47 -46.39 -62.64
C TYR A 3 -3.38 -46.82 -61.16
N ASP A 4 -3.90 -46.09 -60.16
CA ASP A 4 -4.73 -44.88 -60.15
C ASP A 4 -4.64 -44.12 -58.82
N ALA A 5 -4.95 -42.83 -58.90
CA ALA A 5 -5.10 -41.88 -57.79
C ALA A 5 -6.53 -41.91 -57.23
N MET A 6 -6.71 -41.59 -55.94
CA MET A 6 -7.95 -40.97 -55.46
C MET A 6 -7.66 -39.86 -54.45
N SER A 7 -8.16 -38.68 -54.82
CA SER A 7 -8.11 -37.39 -54.14
C SER A 7 -9.10 -37.32 -52.96
N SER A 8 -8.76 -36.50 -51.95
CA SER A 8 -9.70 -35.98 -50.95
C SER A 8 -9.67 -34.44 -50.99
N PRO A 9 -10.80 -33.75 -51.20
CA PRO A 9 -10.84 -32.29 -51.14
C PRO A 9 -11.62 -31.73 -49.94
N THR A 10 -10.95 -30.82 -49.23
CA THR A 10 -11.35 -29.46 -48.78
C THR A 10 -12.54 -29.19 -47.82
N LYS A 11 -12.25 -28.47 -46.70
CA LYS A 11 -12.80 -27.17 -46.20
C LYS A 11 -12.86 -27.16 -44.66
N LYS A 12 -12.08 -26.33 -43.95
CA LYS A 12 -12.18 -24.87 -43.67
C LYS A 12 -13.08 -24.48 -42.45
N ILE A 13 -12.38 -24.08 -41.37
CA ILE A 13 -12.53 -22.88 -40.51
C ILE A 13 -13.73 -22.74 -39.51
N ILE A 14 -13.37 -22.22 -38.32
CA ILE A 14 -14.10 -21.38 -37.33
C ILE A 14 -14.60 -22.10 -36.06
N SER A 15 -13.85 -21.90 -34.97
CA SER A 15 -14.36 -21.68 -33.60
C SER A 15 -14.86 -20.23 -33.45
N PRO A 16 -15.88 -19.90 -32.64
CA PRO A 16 -15.61 -19.56 -31.23
C PRO A 16 -16.74 -19.79 -30.20
N LEU A 17 -16.32 -19.71 -28.93
CA LEU A 17 -17.02 -19.39 -27.66
C LEU A 17 -18.53 -19.08 -27.64
N SER A 18 -19.21 -19.61 -26.62
CA SER A 18 -20.40 -19.00 -25.99
C SER A 18 -20.39 -19.25 -24.47
N PRO A 19 -20.55 -18.22 -23.62
CA PRO A 19 -20.72 -18.34 -22.17
C PRO A 19 -22.21 -18.53 -21.75
N PRO A 20 -22.48 -18.97 -20.51
CA PRO A 20 -23.80 -19.42 -20.07
C PRO A 20 -24.79 -18.26 -19.83
N GLY A 21 -26.07 -18.56 -20.10
CA GLY A 21 -27.15 -17.59 -20.22
C GLY A 21 -27.60 -16.89 -18.93
N SER A 22 -28.08 -15.66 -19.11
CA SER A 22 -28.84 -14.86 -18.15
C SER A 22 -30.23 -15.46 -17.88
N PRO A 23 -30.80 -15.35 -16.66
CA PRO A 23 -32.17 -15.78 -16.42
C PRO A 23 -33.18 -14.72 -16.86
N LEU A 24 -34.31 -15.24 -17.36
CA LEU A 24 -35.46 -14.52 -17.90
C LEU A 24 -36.11 -13.54 -16.91
N THR A 25 -36.47 -12.38 -17.44
CA THR A 25 -37.43 -11.44 -16.86
C THR A 25 -38.84 -12.06 -16.83
N SER A 26 -39.51 -11.99 -15.68
CA SER A 26 -40.96 -12.17 -15.56
C SER A 26 -41.62 -10.85 -15.08
N PRO A 27 -42.84 -10.51 -15.55
CA PRO A 27 -43.44 -9.22 -15.30
C PRO A 27 -44.34 -9.26 -14.05
N VAL A 28 -44.17 -8.32 -13.11
CA VAL A 28 -45.13 -8.12 -12.01
C VAL A 28 -45.39 -6.64 -11.78
N LYS A 29 -46.58 -6.24 -12.22
CA LYS A 29 -47.53 -5.26 -11.67
C LYS A 29 -47.04 -4.23 -10.65
N GLU A 30 -47.27 -2.95 -11.00
CA GLU A 30 -47.17 -1.78 -10.12
C GLU A 30 -47.91 -1.96 -8.80
N SER A 31 -47.22 -1.68 -7.69
CA SER A 31 -47.82 -1.13 -6.49
C SER A 31 -46.78 -0.30 -5.72
N SER A 32 -47.26 0.79 -5.15
CA SER A 32 -46.56 1.93 -4.55
C SER A 32 -45.86 1.66 -3.20
N THR A 33 -44.81 2.46 -2.90
CA THR A 33 -44.10 2.75 -1.62
C THR A 33 -42.82 1.95 -1.27
N PRO A 34 -41.95 2.48 -0.37
CA PRO A 34 -41.18 3.73 -0.41
C PRO A 34 -39.66 3.45 -0.53
N PHE A 35 -38.86 4.52 -0.72
CA PHE A 35 -37.39 4.50 -0.90
C PHE A 35 -36.63 3.43 -0.09
N LYS A 36 -36.26 2.31 -0.75
CA LYS A 36 -35.23 1.40 -0.25
C LYS A 36 -33.87 2.05 -0.51
N ILE A 37 -33.23 2.55 0.55
CA ILE A 37 -31.79 2.82 0.55
C ILE A 37 -31.11 1.48 0.27
N LYS A 38 -30.65 1.31 -0.98
CA LYS A 38 -29.95 0.12 -1.43
C LYS A 38 -28.57 0.13 -0.80
N MET A 39 -28.46 -0.42 0.41
CA MET A 39 -27.18 -0.69 1.04
C MET A 39 -26.34 -1.54 0.06
N PRO A 40 -25.13 -1.10 -0.33
CA PRO A 40 -24.25 -1.93 -1.14
C PRO A 40 -23.94 -3.21 -0.36
N PRO A 41 -23.79 -4.36 -1.06
CA PRO A 41 -23.48 -5.62 -0.41
C PRO A 41 -22.17 -5.49 0.39
N PRO A 42 -22.06 -6.19 1.55
CA PRO A 42 -20.83 -6.17 2.34
C PRO A 42 -19.65 -6.63 1.47
N ALA A 43 -18.53 -5.90 1.56
CA ALA A 43 -17.35 -6.20 0.76
C ALA A 43 -16.85 -7.61 1.10
N THR A 44 -16.64 -8.44 0.08
CA THR A 44 -16.03 -9.75 0.26
C THR A 44 -14.53 -9.59 0.50
N PRO A 45 -13.86 -10.52 1.21
CA PRO A 45 -12.41 -10.43 1.46
C PRO A 45 -11.57 -10.26 0.18
N VAL A 46 -12.03 -10.84 -0.94
CA VAL A 46 -11.40 -10.70 -2.26
C VAL A 46 -11.56 -9.27 -2.79
N SER A 47 -12.77 -8.70 -2.72
CA SER A 47 -13.03 -7.31 -3.12
C SER A 47 -12.19 -6.33 -2.31
N THR A 48 -12.08 -6.53 -0.99
CA THR A 48 -11.25 -5.70 -0.12
C THR A 48 -9.79 -5.71 -0.55
N THR A 49 -9.19 -6.88 -0.80
CA THR A 49 -7.80 -6.98 -1.30
C THR A 49 -7.62 -6.28 -2.64
N ILE A 50 -8.56 -6.45 -3.56
CA ILE A 50 -8.45 -5.83 -4.89
C ILE A 50 -8.48 -4.31 -4.76
N THR A 51 -9.38 -3.77 -3.94
CA THR A 51 -9.50 -2.32 -3.71
C THR A 51 -8.24 -1.74 -3.07
N THR A 52 -7.75 -2.33 -1.97
CA THR A 52 -6.59 -1.80 -1.24
C THR A 52 -5.30 -1.94 -2.06
N ALA A 53 -5.11 -3.05 -2.76
CA ALA A 53 -3.97 -3.24 -3.62
C ALA A 53 -4.02 -2.35 -4.89
N LYS A 54 -5.23 -2.06 -5.42
CA LYS A 54 -5.39 -1.08 -6.49
C LYS A 54 -4.95 0.30 -6.03
N TRP A 55 -5.42 0.76 -4.86
CA TRP A 55 -5.01 2.03 -4.28
C TRP A 55 -3.50 2.14 -4.17
N LEU A 56 -2.83 1.14 -3.58
CA LEU A 56 -1.38 1.17 -3.44
C LEU A 56 -0.67 1.30 -4.80
N ARG A 57 -1.10 0.51 -5.80
CA ARG A 57 -0.50 0.53 -7.14
C ARG A 57 -0.74 1.83 -7.91
N THR A 58 -1.89 2.47 -7.74
CA THR A 58 -2.24 3.67 -8.53
C THR A 58 -1.90 4.98 -7.84
N VAL A 59 -1.89 4.99 -6.50
CA VAL A 59 -1.69 6.21 -5.71
C VAL A 59 -0.29 6.30 -5.14
N ILE A 60 0.26 5.19 -4.62
CA ILE A 60 1.52 5.19 -3.86
C ILE A 60 2.70 4.76 -4.71
N ALA A 61 2.59 3.65 -5.45
CA ALA A 61 3.70 3.11 -6.24
C ALA A 61 4.31 4.11 -7.26
N PRO A 62 3.54 4.99 -7.94
CA PRO A 62 4.09 5.96 -8.89
C PRO A 62 4.87 7.12 -8.24
N LEU A 63 4.75 7.30 -6.93
CA LEU A 63 5.39 8.41 -6.23
C LEU A 63 6.91 8.24 -6.16
N PRO A 64 7.68 9.34 -6.09
CA PRO A 64 9.12 9.27 -5.89
C PRO A 64 9.45 8.76 -4.48
N ALA A 65 10.51 7.96 -4.36
CA ALA A 65 11.04 7.48 -3.08
C ALA A 65 11.95 8.52 -2.39
N LYS A 66 11.60 9.80 -2.50
CA LYS A 66 12.32 10.94 -1.91
C LYS A 66 11.32 12.02 -1.47
N PRO A 67 11.71 12.91 -0.55
CA PRO A 67 10.89 14.06 -0.20
C PRO A 67 10.46 14.86 -1.45
N SER A 68 9.26 15.43 -1.40
CA SER A 68 8.85 16.44 -2.40
C SER A 68 9.58 17.75 -2.12
N SER A 69 9.68 18.63 -3.13
CA SER A 69 10.28 19.96 -2.95
C SER A 69 9.63 20.77 -1.82
N GLU A 70 8.32 20.62 -1.63
CA GLU A 70 7.60 21.23 -0.52
C GLU A 70 8.01 20.64 0.84
N LEU A 71 8.19 19.33 0.93
CA LEU A 71 8.66 18.70 2.17
C LEU A 71 10.12 19.08 2.47
N GLU A 72 10.98 19.12 1.46
CA GLU A 72 12.36 19.62 1.59
C GLU A 72 12.39 21.05 2.11
N HIS A 73 11.49 21.90 1.62
CA HIS A 73 11.35 23.27 2.13
C HIS A 73 10.98 23.30 3.62
N PHE A 74 10.02 22.49 4.08
CA PHE A 74 9.68 22.42 5.51
C PHE A 74 10.84 21.91 6.38
N LEU A 75 11.57 20.90 5.90
CA LEU A 75 12.70 20.31 6.63
C LEU A 75 13.89 21.28 6.74
N SER A 76 14.18 22.01 5.67
CA SER A 76 15.25 23.03 5.65
C SER A 76 14.88 24.33 6.37
N SER A 77 13.58 24.63 6.52
CA SER A 77 13.07 25.81 7.25
C SER A 77 12.99 25.63 8.77
N CYS A 78 13.38 24.46 9.29
CA CYS A 78 13.54 24.27 10.73
C CYS A 78 14.72 25.09 11.28
N ASP A 79 14.87 25.18 12.60
CA ASP A 79 15.95 25.95 13.27
C ASP A 79 17.35 25.56 12.76
N ARG A 80 17.47 24.32 12.27
CA ARG A 80 18.57 23.81 11.44
C ARG A 80 17.97 22.97 10.32
N ASP A 81 18.70 22.82 9.22
CA ASP A 81 18.31 21.88 8.17
C ASP A 81 18.41 20.43 8.69
N ILE A 82 17.26 19.77 8.82
CA ILE A 82 17.13 18.37 9.28
C ILE A 82 16.88 17.39 8.13
N THR A 83 16.96 17.83 6.87
CA THR A 83 16.59 17.01 5.71
C THR A 83 17.40 15.71 5.65
N ALA A 84 18.71 15.80 5.78
CA ALA A 84 19.59 14.63 5.76
C ALA A 84 19.34 13.69 6.95
N ASP A 85 19.12 14.25 8.14
CA ASP A 85 18.84 13.48 9.37
C ASP A 85 17.54 12.69 9.23
N VAL A 86 16.47 13.32 8.73
CA VAL A 86 15.18 12.66 8.51
C VAL A 86 15.29 11.57 7.46
N ILE A 87 15.98 11.81 6.33
CA ILE A 87 16.19 10.80 5.29
C ILE A 87 16.96 9.59 5.86
N CYS A 88 18.07 9.84 6.56
CA CYS A 88 18.92 8.80 7.15
C CYS A 88 18.15 7.97 8.18
N ARG A 89 17.49 8.61 9.16
CA ARG A 89 16.70 7.90 10.18
C ARG A 89 15.57 7.10 9.56
N THR A 90 14.89 7.66 8.56
CA THR A 90 13.81 6.98 7.84
C THR A 90 14.31 5.69 7.19
N GLN A 91 15.46 5.73 6.52
CA GLN A 91 16.06 4.54 5.91
C GLN A 91 16.43 3.49 6.96
N ILE A 92 17.05 3.89 8.08
CA ILE A 92 17.43 2.98 9.17
C ILE A 92 16.20 2.27 9.76
N ILE A 93 15.13 3.02 10.08
CA ILE A 93 13.91 2.47 10.67
C ILE A 93 13.21 1.53 9.69
N LEU A 94 13.10 1.92 8.41
CA LEU A 94 12.46 1.08 7.40
C LEU A 94 13.27 -0.17 7.09
N GLU A 95 14.60 -0.13 7.17
CA GLU A 95 15.44 -1.33 7.08
C GLU A 95 15.23 -2.25 8.28
N ALA A 96 15.05 -1.70 9.49
CA ALA A 96 14.70 -2.49 10.66
C ALA A 96 13.33 -3.16 10.50
N ILE A 97 12.34 -2.46 9.92
CA ILE A 97 11.00 -2.99 9.65
C ILE A 97 11.04 -4.04 8.53
N PHE A 98 11.70 -3.75 7.40
CA PHE A 98 11.77 -4.60 6.21
C PHE A 98 13.22 -4.96 5.88
N PRO A 99 13.84 -5.89 6.63
CA PRO A 99 15.24 -6.23 6.43
C PRO A 99 15.46 -6.88 5.06
N SER A 100 16.40 -6.34 4.29
CA SER A 100 16.72 -6.83 2.94
C SER A 100 17.52 -8.13 2.93
N SER A 101 18.09 -8.53 4.08
CA SER A 101 18.81 -9.78 4.27
C SER A 101 18.17 -10.64 5.37
N ALA A 102 18.06 -11.95 5.12
CA ALA A 102 17.64 -12.88 6.16
C ALA A 102 18.64 -12.84 7.33
N PRO A 103 18.19 -12.88 8.59
CA PRO A 103 19.11 -12.92 9.73
C PRO A 103 20.07 -14.10 9.57
N VAL A 104 21.37 -13.81 9.73
CA VAL A 104 22.53 -14.70 9.49
C VAL A 104 22.48 -16.03 10.29
N TYR A 105 21.51 -16.21 11.18
CA TYR A 105 21.42 -17.34 12.11
C TYR A 105 20.85 -18.65 11.56
N ARG A 106 20.45 -18.76 10.28
CA ARG A 106 19.98 -20.05 9.71
C ARG A 106 20.42 -20.28 8.27
N CYS A 107 21.71 -20.54 8.06
CA CYS A 107 22.17 -21.14 6.81
C CYS A 107 22.18 -22.67 6.94
N VAL A 108 21.09 -23.32 6.52
CA VAL A 108 21.11 -24.75 6.15
C VAL A 108 20.98 -24.83 4.64
N VAL A 109 22.01 -25.41 4.03
CA VAL A 109 22.32 -25.44 2.59
C VAL A 109 21.26 -26.22 1.80
N GLY A 110 20.85 -25.67 0.64
CA GLY A 110 20.39 -26.49 -0.49
C GLY A 110 19.21 -25.96 -1.32
N SER A 111 18.21 -25.30 -0.69
CA SER A 111 16.98 -24.89 -1.39
C SER A 111 16.43 -23.51 -0.96
N LEU A 112 16.97 -22.92 0.10
CA LEU A 112 16.49 -21.65 0.69
C LEU A 112 16.95 -20.39 -0.05
N GLN A 113 17.95 -20.48 -0.94
CA GLN A 113 18.54 -19.30 -1.61
C GLN A 113 17.51 -18.55 -2.48
N SER A 114 16.64 -19.27 -3.19
CA SER A 114 15.60 -18.68 -4.03
C SER A 114 14.48 -18.06 -3.20
N ALA A 115 14.07 -18.70 -2.09
CA ALA A 115 13.09 -18.14 -1.16
C ALA A 115 13.64 -16.86 -0.48
N ALA A 116 14.90 -16.89 -0.03
CA ALA A 116 15.55 -15.72 0.57
C ALA A 116 15.70 -14.53 -0.41
N LEU A 117 15.95 -14.80 -1.70
CA LEU A 117 15.94 -13.76 -2.74
C LEU A 117 14.54 -13.18 -2.95
N MET A 118 13.51 -14.02 -3.01
CA MET A 118 12.12 -13.56 -3.14
C MET A 118 11.67 -12.74 -1.93
N ASP A 119 12.07 -13.13 -0.72
CA ASP A 119 11.82 -12.38 0.51
C ASP A 119 12.52 -11.02 0.51
N SER A 120 13.76 -10.96 -0.01
CA SER A 120 14.51 -9.71 -0.16
C SER A 120 13.86 -8.75 -1.15
N ILE A 121 13.43 -9.23 -2.33
CA ILE A 121 12.70 -8.43 -3.32
C ILE A 121 11.36 -7.95 -2.75
N TRP A 122 10.65 -8.84 -2.06
CA TRP A 122 9.39 -8.49 -1.39
C TRP A 122 9.61 -7.41 -0.33
N ALA A 123 10.62 -7.56 0.53
CA ALA A 123 10.95 -6.60 1.59
C ALA A 123 11.30 -5.24 1.00
N GLU A 124 12.15 -5.20 -0.02
CA GLU A 124 12.53 -3.97 -0.70
C GLU A 124 11.33 -3.24 -1.29
N GLN A 125 10.43 -3.97 -1.96
CA GLN A 125 9.23 -3.37 -2.54
C GLN A 125 8.31 -2.78 -1.47
N ARG A 126 8.09 -3.48 -0.34
CA ARG A 126 7.28 -2.97 0.78
C ARG A 126 7.93 -1.76 1.44
N ARG A 127 9.26 -1.78 1.58
CA ARG A 127 10.07 -0.70 2.13
C ARG A 127 9.90 0.58 1.31
N LEU A 128 9.99 0.47 -0.01
CA LEU A 128 9.79 1.61 -0.92
C LEU A 128 8.35 2.12 -0.92
N GLU A 129 7.35 1.24 -0.88
CA GLU A 129 5.94 1.63 -0.77
C GLU A 129 5.66 2.40 0.53
N ALA A 130 6.20 1.92 1.66
CA ALA A 130 6.07 2.59 2.96
C ALA A 130 6.77 3.95 2.98
N LEU A 131 7.97 4.03 2.40
CA LEU A 131 8.73 5.28 2.27
C LEU A 131 7.96 6.35 1.49
N LYS A 132 7.38 5.95 0.35
CA LYS A 132 6.59 6.84 -0.51
C LYS A 132 5.34 7.37 0.20
N LEU A 133 4.62 6.48 0.89
CA LEU A 133 3.45 6.84 1.67
C LEU A 133 3.83 7.80 2.82
N TYR A 134 4.92 7.51 3.53
CA TYR A 134 5.43 8.35 4.61
C TYR A 134 5.70 9.79 4.15
N TYR A 135 6.49 9.99 3.08
CA TYR A 135 6.79 11.35 2.61
C TYR A 135 5.54 12.08 2.12
N ARG A 136 4.61 11.38 1.47
CA ARG A 136 3.35 11.96 1.02
C ARG A 136 2.51 12.47 2.18
N VAL A 137 2.27 11.65 3.19
CA VAL A 137 1.42 12.03 4.33
C VAL A 137 2.12 13.04 5.22
N LEU A 138 3.45 12.93 5.41
CA LEU A 138 4.23 13.92 6.16
C LEU A 138 4.13 15.30 5.50
N ALA A 139 4.28 15.39 4.18
CA ALA A 139 4.11 16.65 3.44
C ALA A 139 2.70 17.23 3.63
N ALA A 140 1.66 16.40 3.58
CA ALA A 140 0.28 16.82 3.80
C ALA A 140 0.05 17.35 5.23
N MET A 141 0.61 16.69 6.24
CA MET A 141 0.56 17.16 7.62
C MET A 141 1.33 18.46 7.82
N CYS A 142 2.55 18.59 7.28
CA CYS A 142 3.33 19.81 7.36
C CYS A 142 2.59 21.00 6.73
N ARG A 143 1.94 20.79 5.59
CA ARG A 143 1.12 21.81 4.93
C ARG A 143 -0.04 22.25 5.82
N ALA A 144 -0.81 21.30 6.37
CA ALA A 144 -1.93 21.59 7.25
C ALA A 144 -1.47 22.30 8.53
N GLU A 145 -0.36 21.87 9.11
CA GLU A 145 0.20 22.43 10.34
C GLU A 145 0.74 23.84 10.12
N SER A 146 1.45 24.07 9.01
CA SER A 146 1.93 25.41 8.62
C SER A 146 0.78 26.39 8.43
N GLN A 147 -0.32 25.96 7.80
CA GLN A 147 -1.53 26.76 7.67
C GLN A 147 -2.18 27.05 9.03
N ARG A 148 -2.24 26.06 9.92
CA ARG A 148 -2.81 26.18 11.26
C ARG A 148 -2.02 27.14 12.15
N LEU A 149 -0.70 27.06 12.10
CA LEU A 149 0.23 27.88 12.89
C LEU A 149 0.54 29.23 12.24
N ARG A 150 0.21 29.39 10.94
CA ARG A 150 0.64 30.53 10.09
C ARG A 150 2.15 30.73 10.13
N ASN A 151 2.90 29.64 10.18
CA ASN A 151 4.36 29.61 10.30
C ASN A 151 4.92 28.42 9.52
N SER A 152 5.99 28.65 8.75
CA SER A 152 6.70 27.61 8.01
C SER A 152 7.72 26.83 8.86
N ASN A 153 8.14 27.37 10.01
CA ASN A 153 9.03 26.67 10.94
C ASN A 153 8.22 25.68 11.78
N LEU A 154 8.41 24.38 11.50
CA LEU A 154 7.74 23.26 12.15
C LEU A 154 8.71 22.45 13.02
N THR A 155 9.76 23.08 13.55
CA THR A 155 10.85 22.41 14.28
C THR A 155 10.33 21.51 15.42
N SER A 156 9.37 21.99 16.22
CA SER A 156 8.81 21.22 17.33
C SER A 156 8.09 19.94 16.90
N LEU A 157 7.48 19.94 15.70
CA LEU A 157 6.83 18.77 15.11
C LEU A 157 7.87 17.83 14.50
N LEU A 158 8.79 18.38 13.69
CA LEU A 158 9.70 17.58 12.85
C LEU A 158 10.94 17.06 13.58
N ILE A 159 11.29 17.62 14.74
CA ILE A 159 12.31 17.06 15.63
C ILE A 159 11.72 15.97 16.55
N ASN A 160 10.40 15.88 16.67
CA ASN A 160 9.77 14.86 17.50
C ASN A 160 9.96 13.46 16.89
N GLU A 161 10.95 12.74 17.40
CA GLU A 161 11.32 11.42 16.91
C GLU A 161 10.18 10.40 17.07
N ILE A 162 9.42 10.45 18.16
CA ILE A 162 8.29 9.54 18.37
C ILE A 162 7.22 9.76 17.30
N PHE A 163 6.92 11.03 16.96
CA PHE A 163 6.00 11.35 15.87
C PHE A 163 6.48 10.77 14.53
N LEU A 164 7.74 11.00 14.14
CA LEU A 164 8.28 10.48 12.86
C LEU A 164 8.30 8.94 12.82
N ARG A 165 8.66 8.28 13.93
CA ARG A 165 8.60 6.82 14.04
C ARG A 165 7.17 6.30 13.91
N CYS A 166 6.20 6.94 14.56
CA CYS A 166 4.79 6.59 14.43
C CYS A 166 4.28 6.78 12.99
N MET A 167 4.67 7.86 12.31
CA MET A 167 4.33 8.10 10.90
C MET A 167 4.89 7.00 9.99
N LEU A 168 6.14 6.58 10.20
CA LEU A 168 6.78 5.49 9.46
C LEU A 168 6.12 4.14 9.73
N ALA A 169 5.89 3.82 11.01
CA ALA A 169 5.22 2.59 11.41
C ALA A 169 3.80 2.51 10.84
N CYS A 170 3.03 3.60 10.91
CA CYS A 170 1.69 3.67 10.33
C CYS A 170 1.71 3.44 8.81
N SER A 171 2.67 4.04 8.11
CA SER A 171 2.87 3.83 6.67
C SER A 171 3.19 2.37 6.35
N ALA A 172 4.07 1.75 7.14
CA ALA A 172 4.44 0.34 6.98
C ALA A 172 3.27 -0.62 7.26
N GLU A 173 2.51 -0.38 8.32
CA GLU A 173 1.31 -1.17 8.68
C GLU A 173 0.26 -1.11 7.56
N LEU A 174 -0.01 0.07 7.01
CA LEU A 174 -0.96 0.22 5.89
C LEU A 174 -0.51 -0.54 4.64
N VAL A 175 0.78 -0.47 4.32
CA VAL A 175 1.36 -1.22 3.20
C VAL A 175 1.21 -2.73 3.44
N LEU A 176 1.55 -3.23 4.62
CA LEU A 176 1.40 -4.65 4.97
C LEU A 176 -0.06 -5.12 4.90
N ALA A 177 -0.99 -4.31 5.40
CA ALA A 177 -2.41 -4.58 5.38
C ALA A 177 -2.97 -4.72 3.95
N THR A 178 -2.45 -3.93 3.00
CA THR A 178 -2.89 -4.03 1.58
C THR A 178 -2.50 -5.35 0.92
N HIS A 179 -1.35 -5.91 1.27
CA HIS A 179 -0.83 -7.16 0.68
C HIS A 179 -1.29 -8.41 1.43
N LYS A 180 -2.08 -8.27 2.52
CA LYS A 180 -2.49 -9.38 3.42
C LYS A 180 -1.31 -10.27 3.82
N THR A 181 -0.18 -9.65 4.12
CA THR A 181 1.04 -10.41 4.42
C THR A 181 0.97 -10.93 5.85
N VAL A 182 0.67 -12.23 5.99
CA VAL A 182 0.52 -12.91 7.29
C VAL A 182 1.85 -12.98 8.07
N THR A 183 2.99 -12.76 7.41
CA THR A 183 4.33 -12.90 8.01
C THR A 183 4.73 -11.77 8.96
N MET A 184 4.05 -10.63 8.92
CA MET A 184 4.35 -9.45 9.75
C MET A 184 3.06 -8.96 10.41
N MET A 185 2.57 -9.73 11.40
CA MET A 185 1.41 -9.34 12.18
C MET A 185 1.79 -8.27 13.20
N PHE A 186 0.86 -7.36 13.49
CA PHE A 186 0.94 -6.48 14.65
C PHE A 186 1.27 -7.32 15.91
N PRO A 187 2.26 -6.94 16.75
CA PRO A 187 2.92 -5.63 16.85
C PRO A 187 4.32 -5.53 16.21
N ALA A 188 4.70 -6.45 15.32
CA ALA A 188 6.09 -6.56 14.84
C ALA A 188 6.66 -5.26 14.24
N VAL A 189 5.83 -4.45 13.58
CA VAL A 189 6.26 -3.16 13.02
C VAL A 189 6.59 -2.17 14.14
N LEU A 190 5.76 -2.10 15.19
CA LEU A 190 5.94 -1.18 16.31
C LEU A 190 7.21 -1.52 17.10
N GLU A 191 7.45 -2.81 17.33
CA GLU A 191 8.67 -3.29 18.00
C GLU A 191 9.93 -2.90 17.23
N ARG A 192 9.93 -3.12 15.90
CA ARG A 192 11.06 -2.75 15.03
C ARG A 192 11.23 -1.24 14.88
N ALA A 193 10.13 -0.48 14.93
CA ALA A 193 10.15 0.98 14.93
C ALA A 193 10.50 1.59 16.30
N GLY A 194 10.53 0.78 17.37
CA GLY A 194 10.82 1.23 18.73
C GLY A 194 9.77 2.19 19.29
N ILE A 195 8.48 1.89 19.04
CA ILE A 195 7.34 2.69 19.54
C ILE A 195 6.31 1.80 20.24
N THR A 196 5.49 2.40 21.10
CA THR A 196 4.37 1.69 21.73
C THR A 196 3.09 1.82 20.90
N ALA A 197 2.12 0.93 21.14
CA ALA A 197 0.78 1.08 20.57
C ALA A 197 0.10 2.38 21.00
N PHE A 198 0.39 2.87 22.21
CA PHE A 198 -0.12 4.14 22.71
C PHE A 198 0.45 5.32 21.91
N ASP A 199 1.74 5.31 21.60
CA ASP A 199 2.36 6.34 20.76
C ASP A 199 1.75 6.35 19.36
N LEU A 200 1.55 5.18 18.76
CA LEU A 200 0.92 5.07 17.45
C LEU A 200 -0.52 5.59 17.47
N SER A 201 -1.30 5.25 18.51
CA SER A 201 -2.71 5.66 18.62
C SER A 201 -2.92 7.18 18.54
N LYS A 202 -1.93 7.97 18.98
CA LYS A 202 -1.97 9.44 18.91
C LYS A 202 -1.83 10.00 17.50
N VAL A 203 -1.27 9.22 16.57
CA VAL A 203 -0.96 9.65 15.19
C VAL A 203 -1.99 9.14 14.19
N ILE A 204 -2.62 7.98 14.43
CA ILE A 204 -3.54 7.32 13.47
C ILE A 204 -4.63 8.26 12.95
N GLU A 205 -5.34 8.96 13.84
CA GLU A 205 -6.46 9.82 13.41
C GLU A 205 -5.98 10.93 12.47
N SER A 206 -4.88 11.60 12.83
CA SER A 206 -4.27 12.61 11.98
C SER A 206 -3.78 12.00 10.67
N PHE A 207 -3.17 10.81 10.70
CA PHE A 207 -2.67 10.13 9.51
C PHE A 207 -3.79 9.87 8.50
N VAL A 208 -4.87 9.23 8.95
CA VAL A 208 -6.03 8.92 8.11
C VAL A 208 -6.67 10.19 7.56
N ARG A 209 -6.71 11.27 8.34
CA ARG A 209 -7.22 12.57 7.91
C ARG A 209 -6.41 13.17 6.75
N HIS A 210 -5.09 12.96 6.73
CA HIS A 210 -4.19 13.56 5.73
C HIS A 210 -3.85 12.64 4.54
N GLU A 211 -4.41 11.42 4.50
CA GLU A 211 -4.45 10.58 3.30
C GLU A 211 -5.90 10.35 2.85
N GLU A 212 -6.50 11.37 2.22
CA GLU A 212 -7.92 11.36 1.85
C GLU A 212 -8.29 10.22 0.88
N THR A 213 -7.33 9.74 0.09
CA THR A 213 -7.55 8.67 -0.89
C THR A 213 -7.56 7.27 -0.28
N LEU A 214 -7.32 7.16 1.04
CA LEU A 214 -7.25 5.89 1.73
C LEU A 214 -8.58 5.11 1.55
N PRO A 215 -8.52 3.83 1.10
CA PRO A 215 -9.68 2.96 1.02
C PRO A 215 -10.37 2.82 2.38
N ARG A 216 -11.70 2.71 2.37
CA ARG A 216 -12.50 2.58 3.59
C ARG A 216 -12.08 1.37 4.43
N GLU A 217 -11.62 0.31 3.78
CA GLU A 217 -11.20 -0.94 4.42
C GLU A 217 -9.86 -0.81 5.18
N LEU A 218 -9.14 0.30 5.01
CA LEU A 218 -7.90 0.62 5.72
C LEU A 218 -8.08 1.75 6.75
N LYS A 219 -9.29 2.31 6.87
CA LYS A 219 -9.60 3.38 7.84
C LYS A 219 -9.99 2.81 9.20
#